data_AF-A0A416D129-F1
#
_entry.id   AF-A0A416D129-F1
#
_cell.length_a   1.000
_cell.length_b   1.000
_cell.length_c   1.000
_cell.angle_alpha   90.00
_cell.angle_beta   90.00
_cell.angle_gamma   90.00
#
_symmetry.space_group_name_H-M   'P 1'
#
loop_
_entity.id
_entity.type
_entity.pdbx_description
1 polymer ?
#
loop_
_entity_poly.entity_id
_entity_poly.type
_entity_poly.pdbx_seq_one_letter_code
_entity_poly.pdbx_strand_id
1 'polypeptide(L)'
;MINWKVRMRNPMFWAQILLSVIMPILAYLGLTAEDLSSWSVLGEVLIKAVSSPYILSLVIVSVYNAITDPTTTGFTDSKRALTYDTPNSDKE
;
A
#
# COMPACT_ATOMS: atom_id res chain seq x y z
N MET A 1 -0.40 -18.15 5.58
CA MET A 1 0.29 -17.63 4.38
C MET A 1 -0.62 -16.61 3.71
N ILE A 2 -0.06 -15.61 3.02
CA ILE A 2 -0.83 -14.60 2.28
C ILE A 2 -1.13 -15.10 0.87
N ASN A 3 -2.37 -14.93 0.39
CA ASN A 3 -2.75 -15.21 -0.99
C ASN A 3 -2.46 -14.00 -1.90
N TRP A 4 -1.19 -13.83 -2.25
CA TRP A 4 -0.72 -12.74 -3.12
C TRP A 4 -1.39 -12.73 -4.49
N LYS A 5 -1.72 -13.92 -5.03
CA LYS A 5 -2.36 -14.06 -6.36
C LYS A 5 -3.70 -13.34 -6.40
N VAL A 6 -4.50 -13.45 -5.35
CA VAL A 6 -5.80 -12.77 -5.27
C VAL A 6 -5.62 -11.28 -5.06
N ARG A 7 -4.72 -10.86 -4.16
CA ARG A 7 -4.45 -9.44 -3.90
C ARG A 7 -4.03 -8.69 -5.17
N MET A 8 -3.09 -9.23 -5.94
CA MET A 8 -2.63 -8.62 -7.19
C MET A 8 -3.71 -8.56 -8.28
N ARG A 9 -4.76 -9.39 -8.19
CA ARG A 9 -5.92 -9.35 -9.10
C ARG A 9 -6.98 -8.33 -8.68
N ASN A 10 -6.87 -7.73 -7.49
CA ASN A 10 -7.82 -6.75 -6.99
C ASN A 10 -7.31 -5.31 -7.27
N PRO A 11 -8.02 -4.49 -8.07
CA PRO A 11 -7.66 -3.08 -8.27
C PRO A 11 -7.56 -2.26 -6.98
N MET A 12 -8.38 -2.58 -5.97
CA MET A 12 -8.37 -1.91 -4.67
C MET A 12 -7.04 -2.10 -3.94
N PHE A 13 -6.43 -3.28 -4.06
CA PHE A 13 -5.13 -3.55 -3.46
C PHE A 13 -4.05 -2.64 -4.04
N TRP A 14 -4.04 -2.42 -5.36
CA TRP A 14 -3.10 -1.51 -6.00
C TRP A 14 -3.32 -0.05 -5.60
N ALA A 15 -4.57 0.39 -5.49
CA ALA A 15 -4.88 1.73 -4.98
C ALA A 15 -4.40 1.90 -3.53
N GLN A 16 -4.61 0.90 -2.68
CA GLN A 16 -4.17 0.92 -1.29
C GLN A 16 -2.65 0.95 -1.17
N ILE A 17 -1.93 0.14 -1.96
CA ILE A 17 -0.46 0.17 -2.00
C ILE A 17 0.04 1.54 -2.47
N LEU A 18 -0.51 2.08 -3.56
CA LEU A 18 -0.15 3.40 -4.07
C LEU A 18 -0.33 4.48 -3.00
N LEU A 19 -1.50 4.53 -2.35
CA LEU A 19 -1.77 5.49 -1.28
C LEU A 19 -0.86 5.29 -0.08
N SER A 20 -0.59 4.04 0.29
CA SER A 20 0.30 3.71 1.42
C SER A 20 1.74 4.19 1.18
N VAL A 21 2.16 4.33 -0.07
CA VAL A 21 3.48 4.89 -0.42
C VAL A 21 3.44 6.41 -0.50
N ILE A 22 2.47 6.98 -1.22
CA ILE A 22 2.46 8.42 -1.53
C ILE A 22 2.05 9.27 -0.32
N MET A 23 1.02 8.87 0.42
CA MET A 23 0.44 9.70 1.48
C MET A 23 1.41 10.03 2.63
N PRO A 24 2.21 9.09 3.16
CA PRO A 24 3.19 9.41 4.21
C PRO A 24 4.28 10.36 3.74
N ILE A 25 4.70 10.26 2.48
CA ILE A 25 5.72 11.15 1.90
C ILE A 25 5.18 12.57 1.82
N LEU A 26 3.97 12.74 1.27
CA LEU A 26 3.31 14.04 1.17
C LEU A 26 3.12 14.67 2.55
N ALA A 27 2.55 13.91 3.49
CA ALA A 27 2.31 14.37 4.86
C ALA A 27 3.60 14.82 5.55
N TYR A 28 4.69 14.05 5.42
CA TYR A 28 5.97 14.41 6.03
C TYR A 28 6.60 15.66 5.39
N LEU A 29 6.51 15.79 4.07
CA LEU A 29 7.07 16.94 3.34
C LEU A 29 6.17 18.18 3.40
N GLY A 30 4.98 18.10 4.01
CA GLY A 30 4.01 19.19 4.03
C GLY A 30 3.42 19.50 2.66
N LEU A 31 3.43 18.51 1.76
CA LEU A 31 2.91 18.62 0.39
C LEU A 31 1.47 18.10 0.33
N THR A 32 0.73 18.64 -0.63
CA THR A 32 -0.60 18.19 -1.03
C THR A 32 -0.51 17.36 -2.32
N ALA A 33 -1.61 16.72 -2.70
CA ALA A 33 -1.69 16.04 -3.99
C ALA A 33 -1.57 17.01 -5.18
N GLU A 34 -1.98 18.28 -5.00
CA GLU A 34 -1.89 19.31 -6.04
C GLU A 34 -0.44 19.69 -6.35
N ASP A 35 0.44 19.58 -5.36
CA ASP A 35 1.87 19.83 -5.54
C ASP A 35 2.53 18.79 -6.47
N LEU A 36 1.96 17.59 -6.60
CA LEU A 36 2.36 16.56 -7.56
C LEU A 36 1.86 16.86 -8.98
N SER A 37 2.01 18.11 -9.43
CA SER A 37 1.51 18.63 -10.69
C SER A 37 2.24 18.10 -11.94
N SER A 38 3.40 17.46 -11.79
CA SER A 38 4.16 16.89 -12.89
C SER A 38 4.91 15.61 -12.51
N TRP A 39 5.24 14.79 -13.53
CA TRP A 39 6.04 13.59 -13.36
C TRP A 39 7.45 13.86 -12.82
N SER A 40 8.03 15.04 -13.11
CA SER A 40 9.33 15.44 -12.58
C SER A 40 9.26 15.63 -11.07
N VAL A 41 8.25 16.37 -10.59
CA VAL A 41 8.05 16.61 -9.15
C VAL A 41 7.77 15.30 -8.42
N LEU A 42 6.96 14.41 -9.00
CA LEU A 42 6.74 13.09 -8.43
C LEU A 42 8.06 12.30 -8.29
N GLY A 43 8.90 12.29 -9.32
CA GLY A 43 10.19 11.63 -9.29
C GLY A 43 11.12 12.17 -8.20
N GLU A 44 11.21 13.49 -8.07
CA GLU A 44 12.00 14.16 -7.02
C GLU A 44 11.52 13.81 -5.61
N VAL A 45 10.21 13.80 -5.40
CA VAL A 45 9.58 13.44 -4.12
C VAL A 45 9.88 11.99 -3.76
N LEU A 46 9.81 11.06 -4.73
CA LEU A 46 10.16 9.66 -4.52
C LEU A 46 11.66 9.47 -4.20
N ILE A 47 12.55 10.20 -4.88
CA ILE A 47 13.99 10.18 -4.60
C ILE A 47 14.27 10.68 -3.17
N LYS A 48 13.64 11.78 -2.75
CA LYS A 48 13.75 12.29 -1.38
C LYS A 48 13.27 11.27 -0.36
N ALA A 49 12.17 10.56 -0.64
CA ALA A 49 11.63 9.55 0.24
C ALA A 49 12.60 8.38 0.46
N VAL A 50 13.23 7.85 -0.61
CA VAL A 50 14.20 6.75 -0.48
C VAL A 50 15.55 7.20 0.10
N SER A 51 15.92 8.46 -0.11
CA SER A 51 17.18 9.03 0.41
C SER A 51 17.12 9.38 1.90
N SER A 52 15.92 9.41 2.49
CA SER A 52 15.73 9.68 3.92
C SER A 52 15.33 8.39 4.64
N PRO A 53 16.19 7.83 5.50
CA PRO A 53 15.85 6.62 6.27
C PRO A 53 14.57 6.78 7.09
N TYR A 54 14.30 7.99 7.59
CA TYR A 54 13.08 8.28 8.34
C TYR A 54 11.83 8.22 7.46
N ILE A 55 11.82 8.92 6.32
CA ILE A 55 10.65 8.89 5.40
C ILE A 55 10.45 7.47 4.88
N LEU A 56 11.53 6.79 4.52
CA LEU A 56 11.49 5.40 4.09
C LEU A 56 10.87 4.49 5.16
N SER A 57 11.20 4.69 6.44
CA SER A 57 10.60 3.93 7.54
C SER A 57 9.08 4.19 7.67
N LEU A 58 8.63 5.44 7.47
CA LEU A 58 7.20 5.77 7.49
C LEU A 58 6.44 5.08 6.35
N VAL A 59 7.03 5.05 5.15
CA VAL A 59 6.48 4.34 4.00
C VAL A 59 6.40 2.83 4.28
N ILE A 60 7.45 2.23 4.85
CA ILE A 60 7.45 0.80 5.19
C ILE A 60 6.35 0.46 6.20
N VAL A 61 6.18 1.26 7.26
CA VAL A 61 5.13 1.06 8.26
C VAL A 61 3.73 1.23 7.65
N SER A 62 3.56 2.20 6.76
CA SER A 62 2.31 2.42 6.05
C SER A 62 1.95 1.24 5.13
N VAL A 63 2.92 0.73 4.35
CA VAL A 63 2.76 -0.45 3.50
C VAL A 63 2.47 -1.70 4.34
N TYR A 64 3.14 -1.86 5.49
CA TYR A 64 2.87 -2.92 6.45
C TYR A 64 1.39 -2.89 6.86
N ASN A 65 0.89 -1.73 7.30
CA ASN A 65 -0.51 -1.57 7.70
C ASN A 65 -1.49 -1.87 6.55
N ALA A 66 -1.11 -1.57 5.30
CA ALA A 66 -1.93 -1.87 4.13
C ALA A 66 -2.02 -3.37 3.82
N ILE A 67 -0.99 -4.15 4.17
CA ILE A 67 -0.91 -5.58 3.88
C ILE A 67 -1.48 -6.41 5.04
N THR A 68 -1.33 -5.96 6.28
CA THR A 68 -1.78 -6.70 7.47
C THR A 68 -3.28 -6.65 7.65
N ASP A 69 -3.89 -7.81 7.86
CA ASP A 69 -5.29 -7.94 8.22
C ASP A 69 -5.42 -8.25 9.72
N PRO A 70 -5.86 -7.30 10.57
CA PRO A 70 -5.99 -7.51 12.00
C PRO A 70 -7.12 -8.47 12.40
N THR A 71 -7.90 -8.98 11.43
CA THR A 71 -8.93 -10.01 11.67
C THR A 71 -8.39 -11.43 11.56
N THR A 72 -7.11 -11.58 11.22
CA THR A 72 -6.44 -12.88 11.04
C THR A 72 -5.39 -13.14 12.11
N THR A 73 -5.09 -14.42 12.36
CA THR A 73 -4.05 -14.81 13.31
C THR A 73 -2.66 -14.69 12.66
N GLY A 74 -2.03 -13.53 12.84
CA GLY A 74 -0.69 -13.23 12.33
C GLY A 74 -0.67 -12.81 10.86
N PHE A 75 0.46 -13.03 10.17
CA PHE A 75 0.64 -12.65 8.76
C PHE A 75 0.06 -13.69 7.80
N THR A 76 -1.27 -13.83 7.81
CA THR A 76 -1.97 -14.81 6.98
C THR A 76 -3.28 -14.25 6.49
N ASP A 77 -3.79 -14.80 5.40
CA ASP A 77 -5.20 -14.60 5.07
C ASP A 77 -6.06 -15.70 5.73
N SER A 78 -7.38 -15.46 5.76
CA SER A 78 -8.34 -16.45 6.25
C SER A 78 -8.30 -17.75 5.43
N LYS A 79 -8.73 -18.87 6.02
CA LYS A 79 -8.79 -20.16 5.32
C LYS A 79 -9.60 -20.09 4.03
N ARG A 80 -10.71 -19.33 4.03
CA ARG A 80 -11.54 -19.08 2.84
C ARG A 80 -10.75 -18.32 1.77
N ALA A 81 -9.96 -17.32 2.16
CA ALA A 81 -9.14 -16.56 1.24
C ALA A 81 -8.04 -17.37 0.55
N LEU A 82 -7.61 -18.46 1.18
CA LEU A 82 -6.62 -19.38 0.62
C LEU A 82 -7.21 -20.37 -0.39
N THR A 83 -8.52 -20.54 -0.47
CA THR A 83 -9.15 -21.54 -1.37
C THR A 83 -9.50 -21.00 -2.76
N TYR A 84 -9.46 -19.69 -2.98
CA TYR A 84 -9.83 -19.08 -4.26
C TYR A 84 -8.65 -18.41 -4.97
N ASP A 85 -8.79 -18.27 -6.29
CA ASP A 85 -7.77 -17.71 -7.18
C ASP A 85 -8.11 -16.32 -7.72
N THR A 86 -9.32 -15.84 -7.48
CA THR A 86 -9.82 -14.52 -7.87
C THR A 86 -10.45 -13.84 -6.66
N PRO A 87 -10.50 -12.49 -6.62
CA PRO A 87 -11.20 -11.77 -5.55
C PRO A 87 -12.60 -12.32 -5.35
N ASN A 88 -12.98 -12.56 -4.10
CA ASN A 88 -14.31 -13.06 -3.79
C ASN A 88 -15.37 -12.01 -4.18
N SER A 89 -16.40 -12.44 -4.90
CA SER A 89 -17.54 -11.63 -5.32
C SER A 89 -18.80 -11.85 -4.47
N ASP A 90 -18.73 -12.71 -3.45
CA ASP A 90 -19.84 -12.94 -2.53
C ASP A 90 -20.20 -11.63 -1.82
N LYS A 91 -21.45 -11.19 -2.01
CA LYS A 91 -22.00 -9.95 -1.42
C LYS A 91 -22.86 -10.21 -0.18
N GLU A 92 -22.90 -11.46 0.26
CA GLU A 92 -23.69 -12.02 1.36
C GLU A 92 -22.78 -12.84 2.28
#